data_AF-A0A2D2M361-F1
#
_entry.id   AF-A0A2D2M361-F1
#
_cell.length_a   1.000
_cell.length_b   1.000
_cell.length_c   1.000
_cell.angle_alpha   90.00
_cell.angle_beta   90.00
_cell.angle_gamma   90.00
#
_symmetry.space_group_name_H-M   'P 1'
#
loop_
_entity.id
_entity.type
_entity.pdbx_description
1 polymer ?
#
loop_
_entity_poly.entity_id
_entity_poly.type
_entity_poly.pdbx_seq_one_letter_code
_entity_poly.pdbx_strand_id
1 'polypeptide(L)'
;MKPSLVLRMGQQLTMTPQLQQAIRLLQLSTLDLQQEIQEALESNPMLERQEDGDDFDNSDPMADNAESKPTSESQETSFQETATPVESLEEGEWNERIPNELPVDTAWEDIYQTSASSLPSNDDDEWDFTTRTSAGESLQSHLLWQLNLAPMSDTDRLIAVTLIDCINNQGYLDETLEEVCESFDPELDIELDEVEAVLHRIQQFEPAGIGARNLSECLLLQLRQMPAQTPWMTEAQRLVSDYIDLLGSRDYSQLMRRMKLKEDELRQVIELVQSLNPRPGSQIESSEPEYVVPDVIVRKDSDRWLVELNQEAVPRLRVNPQYAGFVRRADTSADNTFMRNQLQEARWFIKSLQSRNETLMKVATQIVEHQRGFLDHGDEAMKPLVLHDIAEAVGMHESTISRVTTQKYMHTPRGIYELKYFFSSHVSTSEGGECSSTAIRAIIKKLVAAENQKKPLSDSKIAGLLEAQGIQVARRTVAKYRESLGIAPSSERKRLM
;
A
#
# COMPACT_ATOMS: atom_id res chain seq x y z
N MET A 1 0.46 69.21 14.76
CA MET A 1 1.16 67.95 15.14
C MET A 1 1.86 67.43 13.90
N LYS A 2 3.18 67.21 13.96
CA LYS A 2 3.96 66.77 12.78
C LYS A 2 3.72 65.27 12.57
N PRO A 3 3.29 64.81 11.39
CA PRO A 3 3.16 63.39 11.11
C PRO A 3 4.57 62.78 10.96
N SER A 4 4.96 61.93 11.90
CA SER A 4 6.16 61.10 11.77
C SER A 4 5.83 59.82 11.02
N LEU A 5 6.38 59.66 9.82
CA LEU A 5 6.37 58.37 9.11
C LEU A 5 7.29 57.40 9.83
N VAL A 6 6.70 56.34 10.41
CA VAL A 6 7.44 55.19 10.93
C VAL A 6 7.54 54.17 9.79
N LEU A 7 8.69 54.10 9.15
CA LEU A 7 9.04 53.04 8.21
C LEU A 7 9.33 51.75 9.01
N ARG A 8 8.39 50.81 9.01
CA ARG A 8 8.63 49.43 9.45
C ARG A 8 9.30 48.69 8.29
N MET A 9 10.61 48.45 8.41
CA MET A 9 11.35 47.59 7.49
C MET A 9 11.06 46.13 7.85
N GLY A 10 10.05 45.54 7.21
CA GLY A 10 9.80 44.10 7.29
C GLY A 10 10.69 43.38 6.29
N GLN A 11 11.68 42.62 6.78
CA GLN A 11 12.44 41.70 5.95
C GLN A 11 11.56 40.47 5.68
N GLN A 12 10.74 40.51 4.63
CA GLN A 12 10.15 39.29 4.08
C GLN A 12 11.30 38.51 3.42
N LEU A 13 11.68 37.37 4.01
CA LEU A 13 12.43 36.34 3.28
C LEU A 13 11.54 35.88 2.12
N THR A 14 11.75 36.46 0.94
CA THR A 14 11.20 35.93 -0.29
C THR A 14 11.87 34.57 -0.50
N MET A 15 11.13 33.50 -0.22
CA MET A 15 11.58 32.13 -0.48
C MET A 15 11.96 32.04 -1.96
N THR A 16 13.19 31.63 -2.24
CA THR A 16 13.62 31.36 -3.61
C THR A 16 12.83 30.17 -4.14
N PRO A 17 12.49 30.13 -5.44
CA PRO A 17 11.75 29.01 -6.03
C PRO A 17 12.44 27.66 -5.77
N GLN A 18 13.78 27.67 -5.74
CA GLN A 18 14.62 26.55 -5.31
C GLN A 18 14.27 26.08 -3.88
N LEU A 19 14.24 26.97 -2.88
CA LEU A 19 13.88 26.57 -1.51
C LEU A 19 12.45 26.01 -1.42
N GLN A 20 11.52 26.53 -2.20
CA GLN A 20 10.15 26.00 -2.25
C GLN A 20 10.11 24.60 -2.86
N GLN A 21 10.85 24.36 -3.94
CA GLN A 21 10.98 23.05 -4.57
C GLN A 21 11.64 22.03 -3.64
N ALA A 22 12.66 22.43 -2.87
CA ALA A 22 13.31 21.55 -1.90
C ALA A 22 12.35 21.15 -0.76
N ILE A 23 11.54 22.08 -0.29
CA ILE A 23 10.52 21.79 0.73
C ILE A 23 9.42 20.88 0.17
N ARG A 24 9.04 21.05 -1.10
CA ARG A 24 8.08 20.19 -1.79
C ARG A 24 8.62 18.76 -1.88
N LEU A 25 9.88 18.61 -2.30
CA LEU A 25 10.57 17.31 -2.36
C LEU A 25 10.58 16.57 -1.02
N LEU A 26 10.62 17.26 0.12
CA LEU A 26 10.57 16.63 1.45
C LEU A 26 9.20 16.02 1.79
N GLN A 27 8.12 16.53 1.20
CA GLN A 27 6.76 16.09 1.52
C GLN A 27 6.28 14.93 0.67
N LEU A 28 6.78 14.82 -0.55
CA LEU A 28 6.28 13.89 -1.56
C LEU A 28 6.50 12.44 -1.15
N SER A 29 5.52 11.58 -1.45
CA SER A 29 5.63 10.13 -1.24
C SER A 29 6.77 9.53 -2.08
N THR A 30 7.10 8.26 -1.87
CA THR A 30 8.08 7.56 -2.71
C THR A 30 7.66 7.54 -4.18
N LEU A 31 6.39 7.24 -4.42
CA LEU A 31 5.81 7.18 -5.76
C LEU A 31 5.79 8.56 -6.42
N ASP A 32 5.36 9.60 -5.69
CA ASP A 32 5.36 10.96 -6.22
C ASP A 32 6.79 11.47 -6.47
N LEU A 33 7.75 11.09 -5.61
CA LEU A 33 9.16 11.40 -5.82
C LEU A 33 9.68 10.73 -7.09
N GLN A 34 9.34 9.46 -7.33
CA GLN A 34 9.75 8.76 -8.55
C GLN A 34 9.21 9.45 -9.80
N GLN A 35 7.95 9.90 -9.77
CA GLN A 35 7.36 10.68 -10.86
C GLN A 35 8.11 12.01 -11.07
N GLU A 36 8.40 12.75 -10.01
CA GLU A 36 9.14 14.02 -10.13
C GLU A 36 10.59 13.81 -10.58
N ILE A 37 11.24 12.72 -10.17
CA ILE A 37 12.57 12.34 -10.66
C ILE A 37 12.52 11.99 -12.15
N GLN A 38 11.49 11.29 -12.61
CA GLN A 38 11.31 10.96 -14.02
C GLN A 38 11.09 12.22 -14.86
N GLU A 39 10.23 13.14 -14.41
CA GLU A 39 10.02 14.45 -15.06
C GLU A 39 11.32 15.28 -15.07
N ALA A 40 12.11 15.24 -13.99
CA ALA A 40 13.41 15.88 -13.93
C ALA A 40 14.44 15.26 -14.88
N LEU A 41 14.42 13.93 -15.06
CA LEU A 41 15.28 13.23 -16.03
C LEU A 41 14.90 13.58 -17.48
N GLU A 42 13.61 13.69 -17.78
CA GLU A 42 13.12 14.05 -19.11
C GLU A 42 13.40 15.50 -19.49
N SER A 43 13.28 16.42 -18.52
CA SER A 43 13.55 17.84 -18.74
C SER A 43 15.05 18.18 -18.75
N ASN A 44 15.89 17.39 -18.08
CA ASN A 44 17.29 17.69 -17.86
C ASN A 44 18.22 16.68 -18.55
N PRO A 45 18.81 17.00 -19.71
CA PRO A 45 19.74 16.12 -20.41
C PRO A 45 21.06 15.85 -19.65
N MET A 46 21.34 16.55 -18.55
CA MET A 46 22.53 16.34 -17.72
C MET A 46 22.34 15.27 -16.63
N LEU A 47 21.09 14.88 -16.34
CA LEU A 47 20.78 13.90 -15.30
C LEU A 47 20.72 12.50 -15.92
N GLU A 48 21.33 11.54 -15.23
CA GLU A 48 21.35 10.15 -15.62
C GLU A 48 21.01 9.29 -14.40
N ARG A 49 20.19 8.26 -14.61
CA ARG A 49 19.92 7.24 -13.59
C ARG A 49 21.06 6.23 -13.61
N GLN A 50 21.69 6.01 -12.46
CA GLN A 50 22.67 4.95 -12.33
C GLN A 50 21.91 3.62 -12.24
N GLU A 51 22.04 2.78 -13.27
CA GLU A 51 21.60 1.38 -13.20
C GLU A 51 22.64 0.56 -12.42
N ASP A 52 22.17 -0.34 -11.55
CA ASP A 52 23.02 -1.23 -10.77
C ASP A 52 23.63 -2.30 -11.71
N GLY A 53 24.75 -1.92 -12.32
CA GLY A 53 25.50 -2.73 -13.31
C GLY A 53 26.73 -2.03 -13.89
N ASP A 54 26.80 -0.69 -13.81
CA ASP A 54 27.88 0.14 -14.37
C ASP A 54 29.01 0.48 -13.36
N ASP A 55 29.39 -0.47 -12.51
CA ASP A 55 30.69 -0.43 -11.82
C ASP A 55 31.80 -0.92 -12.79
N PHE A 56 31.97 -0.22 -13.92
CA PHE A 56 33.24 -0.27 -14.65
C PHE A 56 34.22 0.67 -13.96
N ASP A 57 35.04 0.04 -13.13
CA ASP A 57 36.33 0.46 -12.59
C ASP A 57 36.95 1.65 -13.36
N ASN A 58 36.70 2.87 -12.89
CA ASN A 58 37.35 4.07 -13.40
C ASN A 58 38.35 4.54 -12.34
N SER A 59 39.52 3.92 -12.38
CA SER A 59 40.69 4.30 -11.62
C SER A 59 41.01 5.79 -11.83
N ASP A 60 41.02 6.54 -10.72
CA ASP A 60 41.54 7.92 -10.63
C ASP A 60 42.96 8.01 -11.23
N PRO A 61 43.20 8.75 -12.35
CA PRO A 61 44.51 8.80 -12.98
C PRO A 61 45.37 9.92 -12.38
N MET A 62 45.61 9.91 -11.07
CA MET A 62 46.50 10.89 -10.43
C MET A 62 47.32 10.37 -9.23
N ALA A 63 47.64 9.07 -9.22
CA ALA A 63 48.61 8.52 -8.29
C ALA A 63 49.66 7.64 -9.02
N ASP A 64 50.92 7.97 -8.75
CA ASP A 64 52.13 7.17 -8.94
C ASP A 64 52.73 6.98 -10.34
N ASN A 65 53.76 7.79 -10.60
CA ASN A 65 54.82 7.51 -11.56
C ASN A 65 56.17 7.48 -10.82
N ALA A 66 56.68 6.29 -10.52
CA ALA A 66 58.06 6.07 -10.10
C ALA A 66 58.62 4.75 -10.68
N GLU A 67 59.52 4.95 -11.65
CA GLU A 67 60.74 4.17 -11.92
C GLU A 67 60.71 2.72 -12.45
N SER A 68 61.14 2.64 -13.72
CA SER A 68 62.28 1.82 -14.23
C SER A 68 62.10 0.33 -14.63
N LYS A 69 62.06 0.14 -15.97
CA LYS A 69 62.88 -0.72 -16.90
C LYS A 69 63.82 -1.81 -16.31
N PRO A 70 64.37 -2.77 -17.12
CA PRO A 70 64.02 -3.25 -18.49
C PRO A 70 64.08 -4.80 -18.61
N THR A 71 63.86 -5.39 -19.80
CA THR A 71 64.80 -6.33 -20.50
C THR A 71 64.17 -6.81 -21.82
N SER A 72 64.99 -6.81 -22.87
CA SER A 72 64.72 -7.29 -24.22
C SER A 72 65.22 -8.72 -24.41
N GLU A 73 64.52 -9.53 -25.21
CA GLU A 73 65.13 -10.38 -26.24
C GLU A 73 64.05 -10.94 -27.20
N SER A 74 64.32 -10.82 -28.49
CA SER A 74 63.57 -11.37 -29.64
C SER A 74 64.10 -12.79 -29.93
N GLN A 75 63.42 -13.77 -30.53
CA GLN A 75 62.71 -13.80 -31.81
C GLN A 75 62.15 -15.24 -31.96
N GLU A 76 60.93 -15.44 -32.47
CA GLU A 76 60.66 -16.35 -33.60
C GLU A 76 59.21 -16.21 -34.09
N THR A 77 59.06 -16.28 -35.41
CA THR A 77 57.91 -15.90 -36.24
C THR A 77 57.00 -17.07 -36.56
N SER A 78 55.68 -16.87 -36.51
CA SER A 78 54.76 -17.33 -37.55
C SER A 78 53.45 -16.54 -37.49
N PHE A 79 53.01 -16.06 -38.66
CA PHE A 79 51.78 -15.33 -38.96
C PHE A 79 50.52 -16.10 -38.47
N GLN A 80 49.38 -15.47 -38.13
CA GLN A 80 48.53 -14.71 -39.07
C GLN A 80 47.39 -13.91 -38.38
N GLU A 81 47.12 -12.72 -38.95
CA GLU A 81 45.90 -11.88 -38.94
C GLU A 81 45.47 -11.04 -37.70
N THR A 82 46.21 -9.93 -37.55
CA THR A 82 45.77 -8.52 -37.46
C THR A 82 44.39 -8.17 -36.87
N ALA A 83 44.48 -7.54 -35.70
CA ALA A 83 43.51 -6.63 -35.13
C ALA A 83 43.60 -5.21 -35.75
N THR A 84 42.43 -4.58 -35.93
CA THR A 84 42.12 -3.14 -35.72
C THR A 84 42.81 -2.08 -36.62
N PRO A 85 42.38 -0.79 -36.64
CA PRO A 85 41.17 -0.14 -36.10
C PRO A 85 40.44 0.71 -37.17
N VAL A 86 39.20 1.12 -36.90
CA VAL A 86 38.70 2.39 -37.48
C VAL A 86 37.93 3.15 -36.42
N GLU A 87 38.63 4.14 -35.85
CA GLU A 87 38.00 5.37 -35.40
C GLU A 87 37.37 6.05 -36.61
N SER A 88 36.11 6.44 -36.42
CA SER A 88 35.53 7.72 -36.85
C SER A 88 35.56 8.03 -38.34
N LEU A 89 34.38 8.24 -38.94
CA LEU A 89 33.98 9.54 -39.52
C LEU A 89 32.58 9.42 -40.15
N GLU A 90 31.71 10.32 -39.67
CA GLU A 90 30.69 11.08 -40.42
C GLU A 90 29.42 10.35 -40.93
N GLU A 91 28.38 10.39 -40.10
CA GLU A 91 26.96 10.08 -40.36
C GLU A 91 26.29 10.95 -41.46
N GLY A 92 27.04 11.80 -42.17
CA GLY A 92 26.49 12.78 -43.12
C GLY A 92 26.28 12.28 -44.55
N GLU A 93 26.88 11.15 -44.95
CA GLU A 93 26.84 10.63 -46.33
C GLU A 93 26.06 9.31 -46.50
N TRP A 94 25.35 8.84 -45.46
CA TRP A 94 24.64 7.55 -45.50
C TRP A 94 23.35 7.55 -46.33
N ASN A 95 22.79 8.72 -46.65
CA ASN A 95 21.53 8.80 -47.40
C ASN A 95 21.69 8.94 -48.93
N GLU A 96 22.89 9.16 -49.46
CA GLU A 96 23.09 9.42 -50.90
C GLU A 96 23.77 8.28 -51.67
N ARG A 97 24.13 7.18 -51.01
CA ARG A 97 24.58 5.95 -51.67
C ARG A 97 23.97 4.73 -51.01
N ILE A 98 22.74 4.40 -51.40
CA ILE A 98 22.27 3.02 -51.37
C ILE A 98 22.59 2.46 -52.78
N PRO A 99 23.63 1.64 -52.95
CA PRO A 99 23.75 0.84 -54.17
C PRO A 99 22.51 -0.03 -54.30
N ASN A 100 21.86 0.01 -55.46
CA ASN A 100 20.60 -0.71 -55.73
C ASN A 100 20.75 -2.24 -55.82
N GLU A 101 21.86 -2.82 -55.35
CA GLU A 101 22.09 -4.27 -55.35
C GLU A 101 22.85 -4.67 -54.08
N LEU A 102 22.11 -4.96 -53.00
CA LEU A 102 22.61 -5.78 -51.90
C LEU A 102 22.60 -7.26 -52.37
N PRO A 103 23.65 -8.07 -52.13
CA PRO A 103 23.76 -9.41 -52.71
C PRO A 103 22.93 -10.49 -52.01
N VAL A 104 22.27 -10.17 -50.90
CA VAL A 104 21.47 -11.10 -50.09
C VAL A 104 20.31 -10.33 -49.47
N ASP A 105 19.08 -10.72 -49.80
CA ASP A 105 17.87 -10.28 -49.13
C ASP A 105 17.94 -10.74 -47.66
N THR A 106 18.24 -9.83 -46.73
CA THR A 106 17.98 -10.07 -45.31
C THR A 106 16.50 -9.86 -45.08
N ALA A 107 15.73 -10.95 -45.11
CA ALA A 107 14.32 -10.92 -44.76
C ALA A 107 14.18 -10.41 -43.32
N TRP A 108 13.32 -9.40 -43.14
CA TRP A 108 12.94 -8.82 -41.83
C TRP A 108 12.43 -9.85 -40.79
N GLU A 109 12.24 -11.09 -41.21
CA GLU A 109 11.75 -12.24 -40.43
C GLU A 109 12.85 -12.90 -39.58
N ASP A 110 14.14 -12.70 -39.88
CA ASP A 110 15.25 -13.30 -39.13
C ASP A 110 15.72 -12.45 -37.93
N ILE A 111 15.31 -11.18 -37.84
CA ILE A 111 15.64 -10.27 -36.73
C ILE A 111 14.58 -10.33 -35.63
N TYR A 112 13.32 -10.60 -36.01
CA TYR A 112 12.23 -10.83 -35.07
C TYR A 112 11.79 -12.29 -35.17
N GLN A 113 12.38 -13.14 -34.31
CA GLN A 113 11.83 -14.46 -34.07
C GLN A 113 10.40 -14.30 -33.56
N THR A 114 9.43 -14.48 -34.45
CA THR A 114 8.04 -14.66 -34.10
C THR A 114 7.95 -15.94 -33.26
N SER A 115 7.84 -15.79 -31.95
CA SER A 115 7.80 -16.84 -30.95
C SER A 115 6.46 -17.59 -30.95
N ALA A 116 6.00 -18.06 -32.11
CA ALA A 116 4.73 -18.78 -32.27
C ALA A 116 4.90 -20.26 -32.66
N SER A 117 6.11 -20.83 -32.60
CA SER A 117 6.33 -22.23 -32.99
C SER A 117 7.48 -22.91 -32.25
N SER A 118 7.33 -23.08 -30.93
CA SER A 118 7.96 -24.20 -30.24
C SER A 118 6.93 -24.87 -29.32
N LEU A 119 6.74 -26.18 -29.50
CA LEU A 119 5.95 -26.99 -28.56
C LEU A 119 6.62 -26.92 -27.17
N PRO A 120 5.83 -26.87 -26.08
CA PRO A 120 6.41 -26.72 -24.76
C PRO A 120 7.10 -28.01 -24.32
N SER A 121 8.40 -27.90 -24.03
CA SER A 121 9.09 -28.85 -23.16
C SER A 121 8.60 -28.59 -21.73
N ASN A 122 8.21 -29.65 -21.03
CA ASN A 122 7.46 -29.63 -19.78
C ASN A 122 8.35 -29.36 -18.54
N ASP A 123 9.25 -28.38 -18.59
CA ASP A 123 10.23 -28.18 -17.51
C ASP A 123 10.77 -26.74 -17.39
N ASP A 124 9.88 -25.74 -17.32
CA ASP A 124 10.26 -24.39 -16.88
C ASP A 124 9.02 -23.68 -16.27
N ASP A 125 8.78 -23.93 -14.99
CA ASP A 125 7.81 -23.21 -14.14
C ASP A 125 8.29 -21.77 -13.79
N GLU A 126 9.36 -21.26 -14.38
CA GLU A 126 10.08 -20.11 -13.82
C GLU A 126 9.84 -18.77 -14.55
N TRP A 127 9.36 -18.75 -15.81
CA TRP A 127 9.26 -17.49 -16.59
C TRP A 127 8.08 -17.39 -17.57
N ASP A 128 6.90 -17.87 -17.19
CA ASP A 128 5.70 -17.54 -17.96
C ASP A 128 5.14 -16.16 -17.53
N PHE A 129 5.55 -15.09 -18.21
CA PHE A 129 5.06 -13.73 -17.97
C PHE A 129 3.53 -13.62 -18.12
N THR A 130 2.90 -14.58 -18.80
CA THR A 130 1.46 -14.64 -19.03
C THR A 130 0.69 -15.21 -17.84
N THR A 131 1.30 -16.04 -16.98
CA THR A 131 0.65 -16.56 -15.76
C THR A 131 0.66 -15.57 -14.61
N ARG A 132 1.60 -14.60 -14.60
CA ARG A 132 1.63 -13.51 -13.59
C ARG A 132 0.60 -12.42 -13.83
N THR A 133 -0.07 -12.41 -14.99
CA THR A 133 -1.16 -11.48 -15.31
C THR A 133 -2.50 -12.19 -15.28
N SER A 134 -2.72 -13.10 -14.32
CA SER A 134 -4.09 -13.54 -14.03
C SER A 134 -4.84 -12.33 -13.46
N ALA A 135 -5.64 -11.66 -14.29
CA ALA A 135 -6.63 -10.73 -13.78
C ALA A 135 -7.48 -11.52 -12.78
N GLY A 136 -7.42 -11.15 -11.49
CA GLY A 136 -8.21 -11.80 -10.47
C GLY A 136 -9.66 -11.91 -10.94
N GLU A 137 -10.25 -13.10 -10.86
CA GLU A 137 -11.63 -13.29 -11.28
C GLU A 137 -12.52 -12.43 -10.37
N SER A 138 -13.09 -11.35 -10.93
CA SER A 138 -14.05 -10.55 -10.19
C SER A 138 -15.32 -11.35 -9.96
N LEU A 139 -16.02 -11.09 -8.86
CA LEU A 139 -17.32 -11.71 -8.59
C LEU A 139 -18.30 -11.49 -9.74
N GLN A 140 -18.31 -10.27 -10.32
CA GLN A 140 -19.13 -9.93 -11.47
C GLN A 140 -18.75 -10.76 -12.70
N SER A 141 -17.45 -10.93 -12.99
CA SER A 141 -16.98 -11.78 -14.09
C SER A 141 -17.39 -13.24 -13.91
N HIS A 142 -17.32 -13.77 -12.68
CA HIS A 142 -17.76 -15.13 -12.37
C HIS A 142 -19.28 -15.30 -12.56
N LEU A 143 -20.07 -14.32 -12.12
CA LEU A 143 -21.52 -14.32 -12.33
C LEU A 143 -21.92 -14.20 -13.79
N LEU A 144 -21.24 -13.33 -14.56
CA LEU A 144 -21.45 -13.20 -16.00
C LEU A 144 -21.10 -14.49 -16.75
N TRP A 145 -20.04 -15.18 -16.32
CA TRP A 145 -19.70 -16.49 -16.85
C TRP A 145 -20.85 -17.48 -16.60
N GLN A 146 -21.38 -17.57 -15.37
CA GLN A 146 -22.51 -18.45 -15.06
C GLN A 146 -23.79 -18.08 -15.81
N LEU A 147 -24.06 -16.79 -15.98
CA LEU A 147 -25.18 -16.30 -16.76
C LEU A 147 -25.10 -16.83 -18.20
N ASN A 148 -23.91 -16.84 -18.81
CA ASN A 148 -23.72 -17.36 -20.18
C ASN A 148 -23.95 -18.87 -20.28
N LEU A 149 -23.86 -19.63 -19.18
CA LEU A 149 -24.18 -21.06 -19.15
C LEU A 149 -25.68 -21.32 -18.93
N ALA A 150 -26.42 -20.37 -18.39
CA ALA A 150 -27.85 -20.50 -18.13
C ALA A 150 -28.68 -20.11 -19.37
N PRO A 151 -29.65 -20.95 -19.81
CA PRO A 151 -30.55 -20.56 -20.89
C PRO A 151 -31.50 -19.47 -20.38
N MET A 152 -31.45 -18.29 -21.01
CA MET A 152 -32.29 -17.12 -20.74
C MET A 152 -32.79 -16.50 -22.04
N SER A 153 -33.92 -15.81 -22.00
CA SER A 153 -34.33 -14.95 -23.11
C SER A 153 -33.41 -13.72 -23.20
N ASP A 154 -33.40 -13.04 -24.35
CA ASP A 154 -32.56 -11.84 -24.53
C ASP A 154 -32.97 -10.70 -23.57
N THR A 155 -34.25 -10.60 -23.23
CA THR A 155 -34.78 -9.65 -22.23
C THR A 155 -34.37 -10.04 -20.81
N ASP A 156 -34.50 -11.32 -20.43
CA ASP A 156 -34.07 -11.80 -19.11
C ASP A 156 -32.56 -11.65 -18.92
N ARG A 157 -31.78 -11.83 -20.00
CA ARG A 157 -30.34 -11.63 -19.99
C ARG A 157 -29.96 -10.18 -19.75
N LEU A 158 -30.67 -9.24 -20.38
CA LEU A 158 -30.47 -7.82 -20.12
C LEU A 158 -30.73 -7.48 -18.64
N ILE A 159 -31.85 -7.97 -18.11
CA ILE A 159 -32.21 -7.78 -16.70
C ILE A 159 -31.17 -8.43 -15.77
N ALA A 160 -30.67 -9.60 -16.13
CA ALA A 160 -29.70 -10.29 -15.32
C ALA A 160 -28.33 -9.61 -15.30
N VAL A 161 -27.91 -9.00 -16.43
CA VAL A 161 -26.66 -8.24 -16.49
C VAL A 161 -26.74 -6.97 -15.64
N THR A 162 -27.86 -6.23 -15.69
CA THR A 162 -28.01 -5.04 -14.83
C THR A 162 -28.04 -5.43 -13.36
N LEU A 163 -28.78 -6.49 -13.00
CA LEU A 163 -28.78 -7.01 -11.62
C LEU A 163 -27.39 -7.43 -11.15
N ILE A 164 -26.56 -8.03 -12.00
CA ILE A 164 -25.18 -8.40 -11.65
C ILE A 164 -24.31 -7.17 -11.41
N ASP A 165 -24.53 -6.08 -12.16
CA ASP A 165 -23.79 -4.82 -11.97
C ASP A 165 -24.18 -4.14 -10.65
N CYS A 166 -25.45 -4.22 -10.25
CA CYS A 166 -25.94 -3.71 -8.96
C CYS A 166 -25.50 -4.55 -7.74
N ILE A 167 -24.83 -5.70 -7.95
CA ILE A 167 -24.31 -6.52 -6.86
C ILE A 167 -22.94 -6.02 -6.41
N ASN A 168 -22.86 -5.70 -5.13
CA ASN A 168 -21.62 -5.32 -4.46
C ASN A 168 -20.63 -6.47 -4.35
N ASN A 169 -19.35 -6.15 -4.10
CA ASN A 169 -18.28 -7.12 -3.82
C ASN A 169 -18.61 -8.07 -2.64
N GLN A 170 -19.48 -7.64 -1.71
CA GLN A 170 -19.94 -8.47 -0.59
C GLN A 170 -21.00 -9.52 -0.99
N GLY A 171 -21.59 -9.40 -2.17
CA GLY A 171 -22.66 -10.27 -2.69
C GLY A 171 -24.09 -9.78 -2.41
N TYR A 172 -24.25 -8.53 -1.95
CA TYR A 172 -25.55 -7.91 -1.68
C TYR A 172 -26.00 -6.99 -2.82
N LEU A 173 -27.31 -6.83 -2.98
CA LEU A 173 -27.90 -5.82 -3.86
C LEU A 173 -27.97 -4.48 -3.12
N ASP A 174 -27.38 -3.44 -3.70
CA ASP A 174 -27.43 -2.09 -3.13
C ASP A 174 -28.72 -1.36 -3.51
N GLU A 175 -29.24 -1.62 -4.69
CA GLU A 175 -30.43 -0.97 -5.24
C GLU A 175 -31.70 -1.76 -4.95
N THR A 176 -32.81 -1.03 -4.85
CA THR A 176 -34.14 -1.63 -4.75
C THR A 176 -34.62 -2.10 -6.12
N LEU A 177 -35.51 -3.09 -6.15
CA LEU A 177 -36.07 -3.57 -7.42
C LEU A 177 -36.87 -2.50 -8.18
N GLU A 178 -37.41 -1.53 -7.46
CA GLU A 178 -38.13 -0.41 -8.05
C GLU A 178 -37.17 0.51 -8.82
N GLU A 179 -35.99 0.82 -8.24
CA GLU A 179 -34.94 1.60 -8.90
C GLU A 179 -34.35 0.87 -10.11
N VAL A 180 -34.13 -0.44 -10.00
CA VAL A 180 -33.67 -1.26 -11.13
C VAL A 180 -34.71 -1.26 -12.24
N CYS A 181 -36.01 -1.33 -11.91
CA CYS A 181 -37.09 -1.26 -12.89
C CYS A 181 -37.17 0.11 -13.58
N GLU A 182 -37.00 1.20 -12.84
CA GLU A 182 -36.97 2.57 -13.38
C GLU A 182 -35.74 2.83 -14.28
N SER A 183 -34.66 2.07 -14.10
CA SER A 183 -33.44 2.19 -14.92
C SER A 183 -33.60 1.67 -16.35
N PHE A 184 -34.59 0.82 -16.61
CA PHE A 184 -34.84 0.28 -17.95
C PHE A 184 -35.63 1.26 -18.82
N ASP A 185 -35.41 1.18 -20.13
CA ASP A 185 -36.21 1.93 -21.08
C ASP A 185 -37.69 1.53 -20.97
N PRO A 186 -38.62 2.49 -20.89
CA PRO A 186 -40.06 2.21 -20.77
C PRO A 186 -40.66 1.56 -22.03
N GLU A 187 -39.87 1.41 -23.10
CA GLU A 187 -40.26 0.67 -24.31
C GLU A 187 -40.14 -0.86 -24.16
N LEU A 188 -39.45 -1.35 -23.13
CA LEU A 188 -39.23 -2.78 -22.90
C LEU A 188 -40.40 -3.47 -22.16
N ASP A 189 -41.42 -2.73 -21.67
CA ASP A 189 -42.57 -3.27 -20.93
C ASP A 189 -42.19 -4.26 -19.80
N ILE A 190 -41.05 -4.03 -19.13
CA ILE A 190 -40.56 -4.91 -18.06
C ILE A 190 -41.39 -4.68 -16.81
N GLU A 191 -41.98 -5.75 -16.30
CA GLU A 191 -42.73 -5.73 -15.04
C GLU A 191 -41.84 -6.11 -13.85
N LEU A 192 -42.18 -5.63 -12.64
CA LEU A 192 -41.47 -5.99 -11.41
C LEU A 192 -41.42 -7.51 -11.17
N ASP A 193 -42.47 -8.22 -11.57
CA ASP A 193 -42.58 -9.67 -11.43
C ASP A 193 -41.52 -10.41 -12.28
N GLU A 194 -41.15 -9.88 -13.45
CA GLU A 194 -40.10 -10.44 -14.30
C GLU A 194 -38.72 -10.24 -13.67
N VAL A 195 -38.46 -9.05 -13.12
CA VAL A 195 -37.22 -8.75 -12.39
C VAL A 195 -37.06 -9.65 -11.17
N GLU A 196 -38.14 -9.89 -10.41
CA GLU A 196 -38.13 -10.83 -9.29
C GLU A 196 -37.85 -12.27 -9.71
N ALA A 197 -38.42 -12.72 -10.83
CA ALA A 197 -38.16 -14.06 -11.37
C ALA A 197 -36.69 -14.23 -11.79
N VAL A 198 -36.11 -13.24 -12.48
CA VAL A 198 -34.70 -13.25 -12.89
C VAL A 198 -33.78 -13.20 -11.67
N LEU A 199 -34.09 -12.35 -10.68
CA LEU A 199 -33.36 -12.27 -9.42
C LEU A 199 -33.37 -13.61 -8.68
N HIS A 200 -34.52 -14.29 -8.59
CA HIS A 200 -34.59 -15.62 -7.98
C HIS A 200 -33.74 -16.67 -8.71
N ARG A 201 -33.51 -16.50 -10.02
CA ARG A 201 -32.56 -17.36 -10.74
C ARG A 201 -31.12 -17.00 -10.39
N ILE A 202 -30.76 -15.71 -10.39
CA ILE A 202 -29.41 -15.26 -10.01
C ILE A 202 -29.08 -15.71 -8.57
N GLN A 203 -30.05 -15.69 -7.66
CA GLN A 203 -29.88 -16.19 -6.29
C GLN A 203 -29.56 -17.70 -6.20
N GLN A 204 -29.73 -18.47 -7.28
CA GLN A 204 -29.35 -19.89 -7.36
C GLN A 204 -27.93 -20.10 -7.89
N PHE A 205 -27.26 -19.04 -8.36
CA PHE A 205 -25.87 -19.09 -8.81
C PHE A 205 -24.91 -19.33 -7.65
N GLU A 206 -23.71 -19.77 -7.98
CA GLU A 206 -22.65 -19.96 -6.99
C GLU A 206 -21.81 -18.68 -6.88
N PRO A 207 -21.43 -18.25 -5.66
CA PRO A 207 -21.71 -18.81 -4.34
C PRO A 207 -23.13 -18.56 -3.80
N ALA A 208 -23.58 -19.49 -2.95
CA ALA A 208 -24.89 -19.47 -2.33
C ALA A 208 -25.17 -18.16 -1.54
N GLY A 209 -26.31 -17.53 -1.81
CA GLY A 209 -26.75 -16.32 -1.12
C GLY A 209 -26.28 -15.00 -1.74
N ILE A 210 -25.79 -15.02 -2.98
CA ILE A 210 -25.60 -13.82 -3.81
C ILE A 210 -26.97 -13.20 -4.17
N GLY A 211 -27.00 -11.87 -4.32
CA GLY A 211 -28.21 -11.17 -4.77
C GLY A 211 -29.28 -11.10 -3.69
N ALA A 212 -28.87 -11.17 -2.43
CA ALA A 212 -29.76 -10.97 -1.29
C ALA A 212 -29.90 -9.48 -1.01
N ARG A 213 -31.12 -9.05 -0.63
CA ARG A 213 -31.40 -7.66 -0.21
C ARG A 213 -30.99 -7.44 1.25
N ASN A 214 -31.08 -8.49 2.06
CA ASN A 214 -30.81 -8.46 3.49
C ASN A 214 -29.98 -9.66 3.95
N LEU A 215 -29.28 -9.54 5.09
CA LEU A 215 -28.56 -10.65 5.72
C LEU A 215 -29.48 -11.85 6.00
N SER A 216 -30.71 -11.59 6.44
CA SER A 216 -31.71 -12.64 6.67
C SER A 216 -32.01 -13.42 5.40
N GLU A 217 -32.19 -12.73 4.27
CA GLU A 217 -32.42 -13.35 2.96
C GLU A 217 -31.20 -14.14 2.49
N CYS A 218 -29.99 -13.59 2.64
CA CYS A 218 -28.73 -14.28 2.29
C CYS A 218 -28.62 -15.62 3.03
N LEU A 219 -28.82 -15.61 4.35
CA LEU A 219 -28.76 -16.81 5.17
C LEU A 219 -29.91 -17.78 4.86
N LEU A 220 -31.10 -17.29 4.54
CA LEU A 220 -32.22 -18.13 4.12
C LEU A 220 -31.95 -18.83 2.78
N LEU A 221 -31.35 -18.12 1.82
CA LEU A 221 -30.96 -18.68 0.53
C LEU A 221 -29.92 -19.79 0.71
N GLN A 222 -28.91 -19.56 1.54
CA GLN A 222 -27.91 -20.58 1.88
C GLN A 222 -28.55 -21.78 2.59
N LEU A 223 -29.45 -21.55 3.55
CA LEU A 223 -30.17 -22.62 4.23
C LEU A 223 -31.06 -23.42 3.27
N ARG A 224 -31.68 -22.80 2.26
CA ARG A 224 -32.52 -23.50 1.27
C ARG A 224 -31.73 -24.42 0.35
N GLN A 225 -30.47 -24.09 0.06
CA GLN A 225 -29.61 -24.93 -0.78
C GLN A 225 -29.02 -26.14 -0.02
N MET A 226 -29.06 -26.13 1.31
CA MET A 226 -28.60 -27.25 2.14
C MET A 226 -29.54 -28.46 2.05
N PRO A 227 -29.01 -29.69 2.20
CA PRO A 227 -29.83 -30.91 2.12
C PRO A 227 -30.86 -30.97 3.26
N ALA A 228 -32.10 -31.33 2.93
CA ALA A 228 -33.23 -31.39 3.87
C ALA A 228 -33.05 -32.36 5.06
N GLN A 229 -31.99 -33.18 5.08
CA GLN A 229 -31.63 -34.04 6.22
C GLN A 229 -30.90 -33.29 7.36
N THR A 230 -30.55 -32.01 7.21
CA THR A 230 -29.89 -31.27 8.30
C THR A 230 -30.85 -31.11 9.49
N PRO A 231 -30.45 -31.51 10.70
CA PRO A 231 -31.29 -31.36 11.88
C PRO A 231 -31.48 -29.86 12.22
N TRP A 232 -32.64 -29.50 12.75
CA TRP A 232 -33.04 -28.14 13.15
C TRP A 232 -33.14 -27.07 12.04
N MET A 233 -33.19 -27.45 10.76
CA MET A 233 -33.34 -26.53 9.63
C MET A 233 -34.55 -25.58 9.75
N THR A 234 -35.72 -26.11 10.09
CA THR A 234 -36.96 -25.32 10.19
C THR A 234 -36.88 -24.28 11.31
N GLU A 235 -36.26 -24.63 12.43
CA GLU A 235 -36.06 -23.71 13.55
C GLU A 235 -34.96 -22.69 13.23
N ALA A 236 -33.91 -23.07 12.49
CA ALA A 236 -32.90 -22.14 11.98
C ALA A 236 -33.50 -21.12 11.01
N GLN A 237 -34.33 -21.56 10.05
CA GLN A 237 -35.05 -20.67 9.14
C GLN A 237 -35.93 -19.67 9.90
N ARG A 238 -36.66 -20.13 10.92
CA ARG A 238 -37.48 -19.27 11.78
C ARG A 238 -36.65 -18.30 12.61
N LEU A 239 -35.47 -18.72 13.07
CA LEU A 239 -34.56 -17.86 13.82
C LEU A 239 -34.04 -16.73 12.92
N VAL A 240 -33.64 -17.07 11.70
CA VAL A 240 -33.11 -16.12 10.71
C VAL A 240 -34.20 -15.17 10.20
N SER A 241 -35.45 -15.62 10.01
CA SER A 241 -36.54 -14.76 9.52
C SER A 241 -37.01 -13.73 10.54
N ASP A 242 -37.22 -14.14 11.79
CA ASP A 242 -37.98 -13.35 12.77
C ASP A 242 -37.10 -12.77 13.89
N TYR A 243 -35.90 -13.34 14.13
CA TYR A 243 -35.13 -13.06 15.35
C TYR A 243 -33.64 -12.82 15.14
N ILE A 244 -33.24 -12.39 13.94
CA ILE A 244 -31.84 -12.09 13.64
C ILE A 244 -31.29 -10.95 14.53
N ASP A 245 -32.12 -9.95 14.84
CA ASP A 245 -31.75 -8.83 15.72
C ASP A 245 -31.47 -9.29 17.16
N LEU A 246 -32.25 -10.25 17.66
CA LEU A 246 -32.07 -10.84 18.98
C LEU A 246 -30.84 -11.75 19.04
N LEU A 247 -30.46 -12.37 17.92
CA LEU A 247 -29.19 -13.08 17.80
C LEU A 247 -28.01 -12.10 17.84
N GLY A 248 -28.14 -10.95 17.16
CA GLY A 248 -27.18 -9.85 17.19
C GLY A 248 -26.96 -9.27 18.59
N SER A 249 -28.03 -9.07 19.35
CA SER A 249 -27.96 -8.60 20.75
C SER A 249 -27.51 -9.67 21.75
N ARG A 250 -27.36 -10.93 21.31
CA ARG A 250 -27.01 -12.10 22.12
C ARG A 250 -27.98 -12.38 23.28
N ASP A 251 -29.26 -12.02 23.11
CA ASP A 251 -30.31 -12.24 24.12
C ASP A 251 -30.86 -13.67 24.09
N TYR A 252 -30.03 -14.65 24.43
CA TYR A 252 -30.40 -16.07 24.45
C TYR A 252 -31.60 -16.37 25.36
N SER A 253 -31.80 -15.57 26.42
CA SER A 253 -32.93 -15.73 27.34
C SER A 253 -34.29 -15.42 26.69
N GLN A 254 -34.34 -14.44 25.79
CA GLN A 254 -35.56 -14.10 25.05
C GLN A 254 -35.79 -15.08 23.89
N LEU A 255 -34.71 -15.50 23.21
CA LEU A 255 -34.76 -16.53 22.17
C LEU A 255 -35.31 -17.85 22.70
N MET A 256 -34.83 -18.34 23.85
CA MET A 256 -35.36 -19.55 24.50
C MET A 256 -36.86 -19.45 24.78
N ARG A 257 -37.34 -18.29 25.25
CA ARG A 257 -38.76 -18.08 25.56
C ARG A 257 -39.63 -18.03 24.31
N ARG A 258 -39.16 -17.39 23.23
CA ARG A 258 -39.92 -17.25 21.98
C ARG A 258 -39.92 -18.52 21.13
N MET A 259 -38.77 -19.20 21.03
CA MET A 259 -38.64 -20.44 20.27
C MET A 259 -39.12 -21.69 21.02
N LYS A 260 -39.29 -21.60 22.35
CA LYS A 260 -39.68 -22.74 23.21
C LYS A 260 -38.72 -23.95 23.08
N LEU A 261 -37.44 -23.68 22.84
CA LEU A 261 -36.38 -24.68 22.74
C LEU A 261 -35.60 -24.79 24.05
N LYS A 262 -35.02 -25.96 24.30
CA LYS A 262 -34.06 -26.15 25.40
C LYS A 262 -32.70 -25.52 25.03
N GLU A 263 -31.88 -25.29 26.06
CA GLU A 263 -30.56 -24.65 25.89
C GLU A 263 -29.65 -25.43 24.93
N ASP A 264 -29.62 -26.77 25.02
CA ASP A 264 -28.81 -27.62 24.13
C ASP A 264 -29.28 -27.60 22.67
N GLU A 265 -30.60 -27.55 22.45
CA GLU A 265 -31.21 -27.49 21.11
C GLU A 265 -30.97 -26.13 20.46
N LEU A 266 -31.13 -25.04 21.21
CA LEU A 266 -30.84 -23.69 20.73
C LEU A 266 -29.35 -23.54 20.37
N ARG A 267 -28.45 -24.17 21.13
CA ARG A 267 -27.01 -24.17 20.84
C ARG A 267 -26.72 -24.79 19.47
N GLN A 268 -27.31 -25.95 19.16
CA GLN A 268 -27.13 -26.62 17.88
C GLN A 268 -27.66 -25.79 16.71
N VAL A 269 -28.80 -25.10 16.91
CA VAL A 269 -29.36 -24.17 15.90
C VAL A 269 -28.42 -22.99 15.67
N ILE A 270 -27.87 -22.39 16.73
CA ILE A 270 -26.94 -21.26 16.63
C ILE A 270 -25.63 -21.69 15.95
N GLU A 271 -25.10 -22.87 16.28
CA GLU A 271 -23.89 -23.42 15.67
C GLU A 271 -24.08 -23.63 14.17
N LEU A 272 -25.25 -24.11 13.74
CA LEU A 272 -25.62 -24.21 12.33
C LEU A 272 -25.65 -22.82 11.66
N VAL A 273 -26.33 -21.84 12.27
CA VAL A 273 -26.40 -20.48 11.69
C VAL A 273 -25.02 -19.81 11.64
N GLN A 274 -24.15 -20.06 12.62
CA GLN A 274 -22.77 -19.54 12.64
C GLN A 274 -21.85 -20.21 11.61
N SER A 275 -22.19 -21.40 11.12
CA SER A 275 -21.44 -22.06 10.05
C SER A 275 -21.70 -21.48 8.65
N LEU A 276 -22.74 -20.65 8.51
CA LEU A 276 -23.11 -19.99 7.26
C LEU A 276 -22.21 -18.78 6.97
N ASN A 277 -22.08 -18.44 5.69
CA ASN A 277 -21.19 -17.36 5.24
C ASN A 277 -21.99 -16.07 5.02
N PRO A 278 -21.88 -15.05 5.87
CA PRO A 278 -22.64 -13.81 5.73
C PRO A 278 -22.15 -12.92 4.56
N ARG A 279 -21.03 -13.26 3.92
CA ARG A 279 -20.44 -12.51 2.79
C ARG A 279 -19.90 -13.47 1.74
N PRO A 280 -20.78 -14.06 0.90
CA PRO A 280 -20.36 -15.05 -0.09
C PRO A 280 -19.35 -14.49 -1.10
N GLY A 281 -19.38 -13.17 -1.38
CA GLY A 281 -18.47 -12.58 -2.37
C GLY A 281 -16.99 -12.59 -2.01
N SER A 282 -16.67 -12.64 -0.72
CA SER A 282 -15.29 -12.70 -0.22
C SER A 282 -14.54 -13.99 -0.56
N GLN A 283 -15.24 -15.04 -1.02
CA GLN A 283 -14.61 -16.32 -1.40
C GLN A 283 -14.02 -16.29 -2.81
N ILE A 284 -14.60 -15.48 -3.71
CA ILE A 284 -14.15 -15.35 -5.09
C ILE A 284 -13.18 -14.19 -5.23
N GLU A 285 -13.44 -13.09 -4.50
CA GLU A 285 -12.62 -11.89 -4.60
C GLU A 285 -11.19 -12.16 -4.08
N SER A 286 -10.27 -12.26 -5.03
CA SER A 286 -8.83 -12.21 -4.79
C SER A 286 -8.42 -10.73 -4.75
N SER A 287 -8.59 -10.08 -3.61
CA SER A 287 -7.95 -8.78 -3.40
C SER A 287 -6.44 -9.02 -3.28
N GLU A 288 -5.69 -8.58 -4.29
CA GLU A 288 -4.24 -8.50 -4.16
C GLU A 288 -3.93 -7.57 -2.98
N PRO A 289 -3.22 -8.05 -1.95
CA PRO A 289 -2.89 -7.19 -0.82
C PRO A 289 -2.02 -6.04 -1.31
N GLU A 290 -2.45 -4.81 -1.06
CA GLU A 290 -1.65 -3.62 -1.36
C GLU A 290 -0.38 -3.63 -0.49
N TYR A 291 0.77 -3.85 -1.11
CA TYR A 291 2.06 -3.82 -0.43
C TYR A 291 2.55 -2.38 -0.31
N VAL A 292 2.80 -1.94 0.92
CA VAL A 292 3.44 -0.64 1.18
C VAL A 292 4.95 -0.82 1.17
N VAL A 293 5.62 -0.21 0.19
CA VAL A 293 7.10 -0.20 0.13
C VAL A 293 7.63 0.78 1.19
N PRO A 294 8.43 0.32 2.17
CA PRO A 294 8.96 1.16 3.23
C PRO A 294 10.14 2.02 2.75
N ASP A 295 10.26 3.24 3.28
CA ASP A 295 11.38 4.16 3.02
C ASP A 295 12.61 3.86 3.89
N VAL A 296 12.35 3.48 5.15
CA VAL A 296 13.38 3.26 6.18
C VAL A 296 13.24 1.85 6.72
N ILE A 297 14.36 1.13 6.84
CA ILE A 297 14.41 -0.21 7.39
C ILE A 297 15.19 -0.15 8.71
N VAL A 298 14.59 -0.67 9.78
CA VAL A 298 15.21 -0.75 11.09
C VAL A 298 15.49 -2.22 11.42
N ARG A 299 16.75 -2.52 11.70
CA ARG A 299 17.23 -3.86 12.08
C ARG A 299 17.93 -3.82 13.43
N LYS A 300 17.83 -4.91 14.18
CA LYS A 300 18.56 -5.09 15.44
C LYS A 300 19.80 -5.94 15.15
N ASP A 301 20.99 -5.36 15.25
CA ASP A 301 22.25 -6.09 15.16
C ASP A 301 23.02 -5.98 16.48
N SER A 302 23.39 -7.11 17.07
CA SER A 302 24.28 -7.17 18.25
C SER A 302 23.88 -6.21 19.39
N ASP A 303 22.56 -6.10 19.65
CA ASP A 303 21.93 -5.22 20.65
C ASP A 303 21.98 -3.70 20.35
N ARG A 304 22.34 -3.33 19.11
CA ARG A 304 22.23 -1.97 18.57
C ARG A 304 21.15 -1.93 17.49
N TRP A 305 20.41 -0.83 17.48
CA TRP A 305 19.43 -0.55 16.43
C TRP A 305 20.12 0.16 15.28
N LEU A 306 20.14 -0.49 14.12
CA LEU A 306 20.64 0.06 12.87
C LEU A 306 19.45 0.54 12.03
N VAL A 307 19.58 1.77 11.54
CA VAL A 307 18.60 2.42 10.67
C VAL A 307 19.25 2.54 9.30
N GLU A 308 18.65 1.90 8.30
CA GLU A 308 19.10 1.91 6.91
C GLU A 308 18.00 2.50 6.03
N LEU A 309 18.38 3.22 4.98
CA LEU A 309 17.43 3.69 3.96
C LEU A 309 17.20 2.57 2.94
N ASN A 310 15.96 2.41 2.49
CA ASN A 310 15.67 1.50 1.40
C ASN A 310 16.22 2.08 0.08
N GLN A 311 17.24 1.43 -0.47
CA GLN A 311 17.91 1.88 -1.69
C GLN A 311 17.06 1.63 -2.94
N GLU A 312 16.14 0.66 -2.91
CA GLU A 312 15.22 0.40 -4.03
C GLU A 312 14.19 1.52 -4.18
N ALA A 313 13.81 2.17 -3.06
CA ALA A 313 12.87 3.28 -3.06
C ALA A 313 13.48 4.59 -3.59
N VAL A 314 14.81 4.69 -3.67
CA VAL A 314 15.51 5.93 -4.04
C VAL A 314 16.47 5.66 -5.21
N PRO A 315 16.13 6.08 -6.44
CA PRO A 315 17.02 5.90 -7.57
C PRO A 315 18.31 6.72 -7.37
N ARG A 316 19.45 6.12 -7.68
CA ARG A 316 20.74 6.80 -7.66
C ARG A 316 20.83 7.70 -8.90
N LEU A 317 20.96 9.00 -8.69
CA LEU A 317 21.08 10.00 -9.76
C LEU A 317 22.53 10.48 -9.84
N ARG A 318 23.07 10.53 -11.06
CA ARG A 318 24.39 11.10 -11.35
C ARG A 318 24.27 12.20 -12.41
N VAL A 319 25.23 13.11 -12.40
CA VAL A 319 25.41 14.05 -13.53
C VAL A 319 26.26 13.34 -14.58
N ASN A 320 25.80 13.33 -15.83
CA ASN A 320 26.56 12.72 -16.92
C ASN A 320 27.88 13.51 -17.13
N PRO A 321 29.06 12.86 -16.97
CA PRO A 321 30.35 13.53 -17.05
C PRO A 321 30.69 14.00 -18.48
N GLN A 322 30.15 13.36 -19.51
CA GLN A 322 30.39 13.73 -20.91
C GLN A 322 29.77 15.10 -21.21
N TYR A 323 28.50 15.30 -20.84
CA TYR A 323 27.84 16.60 -20.99
C TYR A 323 28.43 17.68 -20.08
N ALA A 324 28.86 17.32 -18.87
CA ALA A 324 29.58 18.23 -18.00
C ALA A 324 30.94 18.67 -18.59
N GLY A 325 31.61 17.80 -19.36
CA GLY A 325 32.85 18.10 -20.07
C GLY A 325 32.68 19.08 -21.24
N PHE A 326 31.50 19.10 -21.88
CA PHE A 326 31.19 20.06 -22.95
C PHE A 326 30.99 21.49 -22.46
N VAL A 327 30.75 21.71 -21.15
CA VAL A 327 30.69 23.04 -20.53
C VAL A 327 32.10 23.62 -20.43
N ARG A 328 32.61 24.16 -21.55
CA ARG A 328 33.91 24.84 -21.59
C ARG A 328 33.85 26.09 -20.72
N ARG A 329 34.87 26.28 -19.86
CA ARG A 329 34.96 27.36 -18.86
C ARG A 329 34.98 28.80 -19.39
N ALA A 330 34.99 29.02 -20.71
CA ALA A 330 35.29 30.33 -21.29
C ALA A 330 34.36 30.81 -22.44
N ASP A 331 33.39 30.02 -22.89
CA ASP A 331 32.52 30.42 -24.02
C ASP A 331 31.18 31.00 -23.52
N THR A 332 30.93 32.29 -23.76
CA THR A 332 29.67 32.98 -23.40
C THR A 332 28.59 32.79 -24.48
N SER A 333 28.51 31.60 -25.07
CA SER A 333 27.46 31.26 -26.03
C SER A 333 26.13 31.01 -25.30
N ALA A 334 25.00 31.26 -25.98
CA ALA A 334 23.66 30.99 -25.44
C ALA A 334 23.53 29.52 -24.99
N ASP A 335 24.06 28.59 -25.79
CA ASP A 335 24.03 27.15 -25.50
C ASP A 335 24.86 26.78 -24.26
N ASN A 336 26.02 27.39 -24.05
CA ASN A 336 26.83 27.14 -22.85
C ASN A 336 26.16 27.71 -21.59
N THR A 337 25.44 28.83 -21.72
CA THR A 337 24.67 29.40 -20.62
C THR A 337 23.49 28.49 -20.24
N PHE A 338 22.81 27.92 -21.23
CA PHE A 338 21.76 26.92 -21.03
C PHE A 338 22.31 25.66 -20.34
N MET A 339 23.37 25.06 -20.86
CA MET A 339 24.01 23.87 -20.28
C MET A 339 24.52 24.12 -18.86
N ARG A 340 25.03 25.32 -18.58
CA ARG A 340 25.44 25.73 -17.23
C ARG A 340 24.27 25.86 -16.26
N ASN A 341 23.14 26.42 -16.69
CA ASN A 341 21.93 26.51 -15.87
C ASN A 341 21.38 25.11 -15.58
N GLN A 342 21.34 24.24 -16.60
CA GLN A 342 20.87 22.87 -16.46
C GLN A 342 21.76 22.02 -15.55
N LEU A 343 23.08 22.23 -15.61
CA LEU A 343 24.05 21.61 -14.70
C LEU A 343 23.90 22.14 -13.26
N GLN A 344 23.62 23.44 -13.08
CA GLN A 344 23.35 24.00 -11.76
C GLN A 344 22.06 23.44 -11.17
N GLU A 345 21.00 23.32 -11.98
CA GLU A 345 19.74 22.71 -11.60
C GLU A 345 19.91 21.22 -11.26
N ALA A 346 20.62 20.45 -12.08
CA ALA A 346 20.94 19.04 -11.81
C ALA A 346 21.68 18.86 -10.48
N ARG A 347 22.74 19.65 -10.25
CA ARG A 347 23.51 19.59 -8.99
C ARG A 347 22.68 20.00 -7.79
N TRP A 348 21.82 21.00 -7.97
CA TRP A 348 20.93 21.46 -6.91
C TRP A 348 19.87 20.40 -6.58
N PHE A 349 19.30 19.74 -7.59
CA PHE A 349 18.34 18.65 -7.44
C PHE A 349 18.96 17.45 -6.71
N ILE A 350 20.14 16.99 -7.14
CA ILE A 350 20.89 15.91 -6.46
C ILE A 350 21.18 16.29 -5.01
N LYS A 351 21.63 17.53 -4.75
CA LYS A 351 21.88 18.01 -3.39
C LYS A 351 20.61 18.05 -2.54
N SER A 352 19.48 18.46 -3.12
CA SER A 352 18.17 18.47 -2.46
C SER A 352 17.73 17.04 -2.08
N LEU A 353 17.89 16.09 -2.99
CA LEU A 353 17.60 14.67 -2.76
C LEU A 353 18.50 14.08 -1.64
N GLN A 354 19.81 14.35 -1.68
CA GLN A 354 20.73 13.95 -0.63
C GLN A 354 20.37 14.56 0.73
N SER A 355 20.02 15.85 0.75
CA SER A 355 19.55 16.54 1.96
C SER A 355 18.25 15.93 2.50
N ARG A 356 17.32 15.53 1.63
CA ARG A 356 16.12 14.78 2.03
C ARG A 356 16.49 13.45 2.69
N ASN A 357 17.37 12.67 2.07
CA ASN A 357 17.76 11.36 2.59
C ASN A 357 18.50 11.49 3.93
N GLU A 358 19.39 12.48 4.04
CA GLU A 358 20.10 12.77 5.28
C GLU A 358 19.14 13.21 6.40
N THR A 359 18.17 14.08 6.10
CA THR A 359 17.18 14.52 7.09
C THR A 359 16.25 13.40 7.51
N LEU A 360 15.78 12.57 6.58
CA LEU A 360 14.97 11.39 6.88
C LEU A 360 15.75 10.40 7.76
N MET A 361 17.01 10.13 7.44
CA MET A 361 17.89 9.27 8.23
C MET A 361 18.08 9.80 9.65
N LYS A 362 18.39 11.10 9.81
CA LYS A 362 18.57 11.74 11.12
C LYS A 362 17.29 11.67 11.96
N VAL A 363 16.15 12.03 11.37
CA VAL A 363 14.84 11.98 12.04
C VAL A 363 14.51 10.54 12.44
N ALA A 364 14.67 9.57 11.54
CA ALA A 364 14.41 8.16 11.84
C ALA A 364 15.32 7.63 12.96
N THR A 365 16.60 7.98 12.95
CA THR A 365 17.55 7.58 13.99
C THR A 365 17.15 8.13 15.36
N GLN A 366 16.75 9.40 15.45
CA GLN A 366 16.29 10.01 16.69
C GLN A 366 14.98 9.41 17.20
N ILE A 367 14.04 9.10 16.29
CA ILE A 367 12.80 8.40 16.65
C ILE A 367 13.11 7.02 17.23
N VAL A 368 13.97 6.24 16.56
CA VAL A 368 14.37 4.90 17.01
C VAL A 368 15.09 4.94 18.36
N GLU A 369 15.94 5.94 18.58
CA GLU A 369 16.63 6.13 19.86
C GLU A 369 15.68 6.43 21.02
N HIS A 370 14.70 7.32 20.81
CA HIS A 370 13.70 7.63 21.82
C HIS A 370 12.72 6.44 22.04
N GLN A 371 12.41 5.69 20.98
CA GLN A 371 11.43 4.61 20.97
C GLN A 371 12.02 3.19 21.11
N ARG A 372 13.23 3.03 21.67
CA ARG A 372 13.81 1.70 21.93
C ARG A 372 12.87 0.77 22.72
N GLY A 373 12.14 1.33 23.69
CA GLY A 373 11.16 0.58 24.48
C GLY A 373 10.07 -0.06 23.63
N PHE A 374 9.55 0.68 22.64
CA PHE A 374 8.56 0.19 21.69
C PHE A 374 9.12 -0.93 20.81
N LEU A 375 10.35 -0.81 20.36
CA LEU A 375 10.94 -1.81 19.46
C LEU A 375 11.17 -3.15 20.16
N ASP A 376 11.58 -3.14 21.44
CA ASP A 376 11.80 -4.36 22.21
C ASP A 376 10.49 -4.97 22.75
N HIS A 377 9.63 -4.17 23.40
CA HIS A 377 8.44 -4.66 24.11
C HIS A 377 7.13 -4.47 23.32
N GLY A 378 7.17 -3.84 22.15
CA GLY A 378 6.01 -3.53 21.31
C GLY A 378 5.26 -2.29 21.79
N ASP A 379 4.01 -2.16 21.33
CA ASP A 379 3.10 -1.05 21.64
C ASP A 379 2.96 -0.75 23.14
N GLU A 380 3.25 -1.73 24.02
CA GLU A 380 3.14 -1.61 25.49
C GLU A 380 4.08 -0.58 26.10
N ALA A 381 5.28 -0.42 25.54
CA ALA A 381 6.32 0.45 26.10
C ALA A 381 6.58 1.69 25.22
N MET A 382 5.57 2.10 24.46
CA MET A 382 5.66 3.27 23.60
C MET A 382 5.72 4.55 24.43
N LYS A 383 6.80 5.31 24.27
CA LYS A 383 6.96 6.60 24.93
C LYS A 383 6.24 7.67 24.11
N PRO A 384 5.58 8.64 24.72
CA PRO A 384 5.10 9.78 23.97
C PRO A 384 6.29 10.59 23.43
N LEU A 385 6.12 11.13 22.24
CA LEU A 385 7.16 11.89 21.53
C LEU A 385 6.49 13.09 20.87
N VAL A 386 7.01 14.29 21.14
CA VAL A 386 6.52 15.54 20.56
C VAL A 386 7.42 15.93 19.40
N LEU A 387 6.84 16.53 18.36
CA LEU A 387 7.61 17.02 17.20
C LEU A 387 8.69 18.04 17.60
N HIS A 388 8.43 18.81 18.66
CA HIS A 388 9.36 19.78 19.22
C HIS A 388 10.67 19.14 19.71
N ASP A 389 10.59 18.00 20.40
CA ASP A 389 11.77 17.34 20.98
C ASP A 389 12.73 16.87 19.88
N ILE A 390 12.18 16.36 18.77
CA ILE A 390 12.98 15.96 17.61
C ILE A 390 13.51 17.19 16.86
N ALA A 391 12.70 18.26 16.79
CA ALA A 391 13.09 19.52 16.17
C ALA A 391 14.33 20.12 16.84
N GLU A 392 14.36 20.11 18.17
CA GLU A 392 15.51 20.56 18.96
C GLU A 392 16.72 19.64 18.77
N ALA A 393 16.54 18.32 18.81
CA ALA A 393 17.62 17.34 18.66
C ALA A 393 18.29 17.39 17.28
N VAL A 394 17.52 17.59 16.21
CA VAL A 394 18.03 17.64 14.82
C VAL A 394 18.44 19.06 14.41
N GLY A 395 18.03 20.10 15.15
CA GLY A 395 18.28 21.50 14.82
C GLY A 395 17.46 22.01 13.63
N MET A 396 16.26 21.46 13.45
CA MET A 396 15.36 21.76 12.33
C MET A 396 14.05 22.36 12.83
N HIS A 397 13.32 23.07 11.97
CA HIS A 397 11.98 23.55 12.34
C HIS A 397 10.96 22.40 12.41
N GLU A 398 10.03 22.48 13.36
CA GLU A 398 8.90 21.54 13.52
C GLU A 398 8.13 21.32 12.21
N SER A 399 7.91 22.39 11.43
CA SER A 399 7.25 22.31 10.13
C SER A 399 7.99 21.42 9.14
N THR A 400 9.33 21.34 9.22
CA THR A 400 10.12 20.47 8.33
C THR A 400 10.00 19.02 8.76
N ILE A 401 9.99 18.73 10.07
CA ILE A 401 9.84 17.35 10.58
C ILE A 401 8.43 16.83 10.30
N SER A 402 7.40 17.64 10.55
CA SER A 402 6.02 17.26 10.22
C SER A 402 5.87 16.90 8.74
N ARG A 403 6.61 17.56 7.84
CA ARG A 403 6.61 17.29 6.40
C ARG A 403 7.34 16.00 6.03
N VAL A 404 8.50 15.77 6.66
CA VAL A 404 9.29 14.56 6.44
C VAL A 404 8.59 13.31 7.01
N THR A 405 7.79 13.44 8.07
CA THR A 405 7.13 12.29 8.71
C THR A 405 5.83 11.85 8.06
N THR A 406 5.20 12.69 7.23
CA THR A 406 3.94 12.36 6.56
C THR A 406 4.18 11.49 5.33
N GLN A 407 3.36 10.43 5.17
CA GLN A 407 3.45 9.53 4.01
C GLN A 407 4.85 8.93 3.83
N LYS A 408 5.51 8.61 4.95
CA LYS A 408 6.78 7.89 5.00
C LYS A 408 6.67 6.74 5.96
N TYR A 409 7.12 5.57 5.50
CA TYR A 409 6.93 4.33 6.22
C TYR A 409 8.28 3.76 6.68
N MET A 410 8.28 3.29 7.92
CA MET A 410 9.40 2.60 8.55
C MET A 410 9.05 1.13 8.68
N HIS A 411 9.88 0.26 8.13
CA HIS A 411 9.85 -1.16 8.36
C HIS A 411 10.59 -1.49 9.65
N THR A 412 9.84 -2.02 10.63
CA THR A 412 10.38 -2.52 11.89
C THR A 412 10.21 -4.04 11.96
N PRO A 413 10.93 -4.75 12.85
CA PRO A 413 10.74 -6.20 13.02
C PRO A 413 9.32 -6.63 13.40
N ARG A 414 8.46 -5.70 13.83
CA ARG A 414 7.07 -5.97 14.22
C ARG A 414 6.03 -5.57 13.17
N GLY A 415 6.46 -4.94 12.07
CA GLY A 415 5.58 -4.46 11.01
C GLY A 415 6.02 -3.12 10.42
N ILE A 416 5.23 -2.65 9.47
CA ILE A 416 5.43 -1.38 8.76
C ILE A 416 4.57 -0.31 9.44
N TYR A 417 5.19 0.79 9.83
CA TYR A 417 4.51 1.91 10.51
C TYR A 417 4.80 3.23 9.80
N GLU A 418 3.80 4.10 9.70
CA GLU A 418 4.04 5.49 9.29
C GLU A 418 4.88 6.19 10.38
N LEU A 419 5.87 7.00 10.00
CA LEU A 419 6.67 7.78 10.96
C LEU A 419 5.79 8.64 11.89
N LYS A 420 4.67 9.15 11.36
CA LYS A 420 3.68 9.92 12.12
C LYS A 420 3.06 9.15 13.30
N TYR A 421 2.99 7.82 13.22
CA TYR A 421 2.42 6.97 14.27
C TYR A 421 3.16 7.15 15.62
N PHE A 422 4.47 7.41 15.58
CA PHE A 422 5.29 7.59 16.78
C PHE A 422 4.98 8.87 17.57
N PHE A 423 4.27 9.83 16.95
CA PHE A 423 3.88 11.08 17.58
C PHE A 423 2.49 10.96 18.20
N SER A 424 2.47 10.47 19.44
CA SER A 424 1.23 10.33 20.22
C SER A 424 1.08 11.47 21.23
N SER A 425 -0.17 11.77 21.61
CA SER A 425 -0.43 12.61 22.78
C SER A 425 0.05 11.93 24.07
N HIS A 426 0.70 12.70 24.93
CA HIS A 426 1.11 12.27 26.27
C HIS A 426 -0.06 12.33 27.25
N VAL A 427 -0.08 11.37 28.18
CA VAL A 427 -0.89 11.43 29.41
C VAL A 427 0.08 11.38 30.59
N SER A 428 -0.09 12.30 31.52
CA SER A 428 0.75 12.41 32.70
C SER A 428 0.45 11.29 33.70
N THR A 429 1.48 10.57 34.15
CA THR A 429 1.39 9.65 35.29
C THR A 429 1.82 10.33 36.59
N SER A 430 1.40 9.79 37.73
CA SER A 430 1.73 10.33 39.05
C SER A 430 3.18 10.11 39.47
N GLU A 431 3.89 9.17 38.83
CA GLU A 431 5.29 8.82 39.15
C GLU A 431 6.33 9.53 38.26
N GLY A 432 5.91 10.52 37.45
CA GLY A 432 6.81 11.25 36.55
C GLY A 432 7.17 10.49 35.28
N GLY A 433 6.49 9.37 34.99
CA GLY A 433 6.51 8.73 33.69
C GLY A 433 5.48 9.35 32.73
N GLU A 434 5.75 9.32 31.44
CA GLU A 434 4.79 9.73 30.43
C GLU A 434 4.32 8.48 29.68
N CYS A 435 3.01 8.23 29.66
CA CYS A 435 2.44 7.13 28.89
C CYS A 435 1.72 7.68 27.66
N SER A 436 1.94 7.03 26.53
CA SER A 436 1.26 7.34 25.28
C SER A 436 -0.18 6.80 25.26
N SER A 437 -1.06 7.45 24.52
CA SER A 437 -2.44 6.97 24.32
C SER A 437 -2.51 5.62 23.57
N THR A 438 -1.51 5.31 22.75
CA THR A 438 -1.33 4.02 22.07
C THR A 438 -0.96 2.91 23.06
N ALA A 439 -0.03 3.16 23.99
CA ALA A 439 0.30 2.20 25.05
C ALA A 439 -0.92 1.89 25.93
N ILE A 440 -1.71 2.89 26.29
CA ILE A 440 -2.94 2.69 27.07
C ILE A 440 -3.92 1.79 26.30
N ARG A 441 -4.10 2.00 24.99
CA ARG A 441 -4.96 1.14 24.16
C ARG A 441 -4.44 -0.29 24.08
N ALA A 442 -3.13 -0.49 23.92
CA ALA A 442 -2.52 -1.81 23.89
C ALA A 442 -2.67 -2.55 25.23
N ILE A 443 -2.46 -1.86 26.35
CA ILE A 443 -2.67 -2.41 27.70
C ILE A 443 -4.15 -2.78 27.90
N ILE A 444 -5.09 -1.92 27.50
CA ILE A 444 -6.53 -2.24 27.56
C ILE A 444 -6.83 -3.49 26.72
N LYS A 445 -6.29 -3.59 25.50
CA LYS A 445 -6.46 -4.78 24.63
C LYS A 445 -5.92 -6.04 25.30
N LYS A 446 -4.75 -5.97 25.95
CA LYS A 446 -4.15 -7.09 26.69
C LYS A 446 -4.96 -7.49 27.92
N LEU A 447 -5.44 -6.52 28.70
CA LEU A 447 -6.31 -6.76 29.85
C LEU A 447 -7.63 -7.40 29.45
N VAL A 448 -8.20 -6.96 28.33
CA VAL A 448 -9.43 -7.55 27.75
C VAL A 448 -9.18 -8.93 27.17
N ALA A 449 -8.01 -9.18 26.56
CA ALA A 449 -7.66 -10.51 26.03
C ALA A 449 -7.40 -11.52 27.16
N ALA A 450 -6.81 -11.10 28.28
CA ALA A 450 -6.58 -11.91 29.47
C ALA A 450 -7.82 -12.07 30.37
N GLU A 451 -8.99 -11.57 29.92
CA GLU A 451 -10.21 -11.50 30.71
C GLU A 451 -10.96 -12.84 30.77
N ASN A 452 -11.61 -13.09 31.92
CA ASN A 452 -12.52 -14.21 32.05
C ASN A 452 -13.85 -13.92 31.35
N GLN A 453 -14.16 -14.65 30.29
CA GLN A 453 -15.37 -14.46 29.45
C GLN A 453 -16.70 -14.53 30.23
N LYS A 454 -16.73 -15.25 31.36
CA LYS A 454 -17.91 -15.39 32.24
C LYS A 454 -18.21 -14.16 33.10
N LYS A 455 -17.16 -13.41 33.47
CA LYS A 455 -17.27 -12.22 34.31
C LYS A 455 -16.40 -11.13 33.70
N PRO A 456 -16.94 -10.43 32.69
CA PRO A 456 -16.17 -9.42 32.04
C PRO A 456 -15.80 -8.28 32.99
N LEU A 457 -14.63 -7.69 32.80
CA LEU A 457 -14.14 -6.55 33.56
C LEU A 457 -14.95 -5.32 33.15
N SER A 458 -15.52 -4.64 34.15
CA SER A 458 -16.18 -3.36 33.94
C SER A 458 -15.15 -2.28 33.63
N ASP A 459 -15.55 -1.26 32.87
CA ASP A 459 -14.69 -0.10 32.56
C ASP A 459 -14.16 0.59 33.84
N SER A 460 -14.91 0.53 34.94
CA SER A 460 -14.44 1.02 36.25
C SER A 460 -13.31 0.18 36.85
N LYS A 461 -13.35 -1.14 36.64
CA LYS A 461 -12.32 -2.06 37.13
C LYS A 461 -11.05 -1.98 36.30
N ILE A 462 -11.18 -1.75 34.99
CA ILE A 462 -10.04 -1.46 34.10
C ILE A 462 -9.37 -0.15 34.52
N ALA A 463 -10.16 0.92 34.78
CA ALA A 463 -9.62 2.17 35.29
C ALA A 463 -8.86 2.01 36.62
N GLY A 464 -9.41 1.24 37.57
CA GLY A 464 -8.73 0.98 38.85
C GLY A 464 -7.45 0.13 38.72
N LEU A 465 -7.40 -0.81 37.77
CA LEU A 465 -6.18 -1.58 37.48
C LEU A 465 -5.09 -0.70 36.85
N LEU A 466 -5.48 0.23 35.98
CA LEU A 466 -4.56 1.20 35.37
C LEU A 466 -4.05 2.21 36.41
N GLU A 467 -4.92 2.65 37.32
CA GLU A 467 -4.52 3.52 38.45
C GLU A 467 -3.51 2.82 39.37
N ALA A 468 -3.70 1.52 39.63
CA ALA A 468 -2.74 0.72 40.38
C ALA A 468 -1.38 0.53 39.66
N GLN A 469 -1.36 0.70 38.34
CA GLN A 469 -0.13 0.72 37.51
C GLN A 469 0.45 2.14 37.38
N GLY A 470 -0.09 3.13 38.09
CA GLY A 470 0.36 4.53 38.05
C GLY A 470 -0.24 5.38 36.92
N ILE A 471 -1.13 4.81 36.11
CA ILE A 471 -1.75 5.48 34.96
C ILE A 471 -3.09 6.10 35.39
N GLN A 472 -3.14 7.42 35.49
CA GLN A 472 -4.38 8.14 35.84
C GLN A 472 -5.30 8.29 34.62
N VAL A 473 -6.31 7.43 34.53
CA VAL A 473 -7.33 7.49 33.47
C VAL A 473 -8.74 7.49 34.03
N ALA A 474 -9.58 8.40 33.52
CA ALA A 474 -10.98 8.45 33.89
C ALA A 474 -11.77 7.32 33.20
N ARG A 475 -12.82 6.82 33.85
CA ARG A 475 -13.73 5.79 33.29
C ARG A 475 -14.21 6.12 31.86
N ARG A 476 -14.57 7.39 31.59
CA ARG A 476 -15.03 7.83 30.26
C ARG A 476 -13.94 7.71 29.19
N THR A 477 -12.67 7.94 29.55
CA THR A 477 -11.54 7.82 28.61
C THR A 477 -11.25 6.37 28.25
N VAL A 478 -11.36 5.46 29.22
CA VAL A 478 -11.26 4.00 28.97
C VAL A 478 -12.38 3.53 28.06
N ALA A 479 -13.62 3.97 28.27
CA ALA A 479 -14.75 3.63 27.40
C ALA A 479 -14.53 4.12 25.96
N LYS A 480 -14.08 5.36 25.77
CA LYS A 480 -13.75 5.92 24.45
C LYS A 480 -12.63 5.15 23.75
N TYR A 481 -11.58 4.78 24.48
CA TYR A 481 -10.49 3.97 23.91
C TYR A 481 -10.94 2.54 23.57
N ARG A 482 -11.81 1.95 24.38
CA ARG A 482 -12.42 0.63 24.12
C ARG A 482 -13.29 0.65 22.86
N GLU A 483 -14.13 1.67 22.70
CA GLU A 483 -14.96 1.89 21.51
C GLU A 483 -14.09 2.06 20.25
N SER A 484 -13.00 2.82 20.33
CA SER A 484 -12.07 2.96 19.20
C SER A 484 -11.38 1.66 18.78
N LEU A 485 -11.31 0.67 19.67
CA LEU A 485 -10.78 -0.67 19.38
C LEU A 485 -11.85 -1.65 18.91
N GLY A 486 -13.11 -1.23 18.78
CA GLY A 486 -14.23 -2.10 18.41
C GLY A 486 -14.60 -3.12 19.50
N ILE A 487 -14.17 -2.92 20.74
CA ILE A 487 -14.44 -3.85 21.84
C ILE A 487 -15.80 -3.50 22.45
N ALA A 488 -16.75 -4.44 22.39
CA ALA A 488 -18.09 -4.28 22.95
C ALA A 488 -18.10 -4.03 24.47
N PRO A 489 -19.14 -3.38 25.03
CA PRO A 489 -19.29 -3.16 26.46
C PRO A 489 -19.37 -4.46 27.26
N SER A 490 -19.08 -4.38 28.57
CA SER A 490 -19.06 -5.55 29.46
C SER A 490 -20.38 -6.36 29.45
N SER A 491 -21.52 -5.71 29.13
CA SER A 491 -22.82 -6.38 29.03
C SER A 491 -22.89 -7.35 27.84
N GLU A 492 -22.37 -6.96 26.68
CA GLU A 492 -22.38 -7.75 25.44
C GLU A 492 -21.23 -8.77 25.38
N ARG A 493 -20.15 -8.52 26.13
CA ARG A 493 -19.01 -9.44 26.28
C ARG A 493 -19.28 -10.60 27.23
N LYS A 494 -20.32 -10.52 28.06
CA LYS A 494 -20.65 -11.58 28.99
C LYS A 494 -21.19 -12.79 28.22
N ARG A 495 -20.33 -13.77 27.97
CA ARG A 495 -20.78 -15.08 27.53
C ARG A 495 -21.30 -15.80 28.76
N LEU A 496 -22.56 -16.26 28.69
CA LEU A 496 -23.13 -17.13 29.71
C LEU A 496 -22.51 -18.54 29.70
N MET A 497 -21.63 -18.82 28.73
CA MET A 497 -20.86 -20.06 28.61
C MET A 497 -19.56 -20.04 29.40
#